data_AF-A0A2H3DKK6-F1
#
_entry.id   AF-A0A2H3DKK6-F1
#
_cell.length_a   1.000
_cell.length_b   1.000
_cell.length_c   1.000
_cell.angle_alpha   90.00
_cell.angle_beta   90.00
_cell.angle_gamma   90.00
#
_symmetry.space_group_name_H-M   'P 1'
#
loop_
_entity.id
_entity.type
_entity.pdbx_description
1 polymer ?
#
loop_
_entity_poly.entity_id
_entity_poly.type
_entity_poly.pdbx_seq_one_letter_code
_entity_poly.pdbx_strand_id
1 'polypeptide(L)'
;MLNHILLLLLAVTNGWNGISVAFETSATRISSSGISTTISTLGPTSIPTATASFPPIGSIPRDYTPEGLEQLWKIIGLVEPPPFTTTRVPSAAVTLPPPPPPLYPSFYASSPKDVLPGLKFPKGFVFGLDTAAYQVEGAAKNEGKGPTMWDWASRQPNGVTDNTTGDVVDLQYFLYKEDV
;
A
#
# COMPACT_ATOMS: atom_id res chain seq x y z
N MET A 1 12.63 14.04 0.18
CA MET A 1 11.84 14.21 -1.06
C MET A 1 10.45 13.65 -0.78
N LEU A 2 9.41 14.37 -1.17
CA LEU A 2 8.02 14.18 -0.75
C LEU A 2 7.39 13.00 -1.52
N ASN A 3 7.03 11.90 -0.86
CA ASN A 3 6.29 10.80 -1.49
C ASN A 3 4.81 11.19 -1.65
N HIS A 4 4.33 11.27 -2.88
CA HIS A 4 2.92 11.47 -3.20
C HIS A 4 2.17 10.13 -3.03
N ILE A 5 1.28 10.09 -2.05
CA ILE A 5 0.25 9.05 -1.93
C ILE A 5 -0.82 9.37 -2.99
N LEU A 6 -1.00 8.47 -3.94
CA LEU A 6 -2.04 8.56 -4.96
C LEU A 6 -3.36 8.07 -4.35
N LEU A 7 -4.26 8.98 -3.94
CA LEU A 7 -5.66 8.63 -3.69
C LEU A 7 -6.34 8.38 -5.05
N LEU A 8 -6.77 7.15 -5.30
CA LEU A 8 -7.58 6.81 -6.46
C LEU A 8 -9.05 7.13 -6.13
N LEU A 9 -9.62 8.14 -6.76
CA LEU A 9 -11.05 8.47 -6.65
C LEU A 9 -11.82 7.63 -7.69
N LEU A 10 -12.47 6.55 -7.27
CA LEU A 10 -13.36 5.77 -8.15
C LEU A 10 -14.77 6.37 -8.13
N ALA A 11 -15.09 7.16 -9.17
CA ALA A 11 -16.48 7.46 -9.51
C ALA A 11 -17.05 6.27 -10.30
N VAL A 12 -17.79 5.39 -9.63
CA VAL A 12 -18.51 4.30 -10.30
C VAL A 12 -19.69 4.89 -11.08
N THR A 13 -19.55 4.98 -12.39
CA THR A 13 -20.71 5.07 -13.30
C THR A 13 -20.81 3.79 -14.11
N ASN A 14 -22.02 3.27 -14.24
CA ASN A 14 -22.32 1.96 -14.80
C ASN A 14 -21.85 1.84 -16.26
N GLY A 15 -20.88 0.96 -16.53
CA GLY A 15 -20.47 0.60 -17.90
C GLY A 15 -18.95 0.53 -18.08
N TRP A 16 -18.32 -0.51 -17.54
CA TRP A 16 -16.89 -0.79 -17.76
C TRP A 16 -16.69 -1.50 -19.10
N ASN A 17 -16.17 -0.79 -20.10
CA ASN A 17 -15.43 -1.37 -21.23
C ASN A 17 -14.01 -0.79 -21.21
N GLY A 18 -13.02 -1.68 -21.11
CA GLY A 18 -11.64 -1.37 -20.73
C GLY A 18 -10.92 -0.33 -21.58
N ILE A 19 -10.04 0.44 -20.94
CA ILE A 19 -9.05 1.32 -21.57
C ILE A 19 -7.68 0.90 -21.03
N SER A 20 -6.75 0.55 -21.92
CA SER A 20 -5.32 0.42 -21.62
C SER A 20 -4.61 1.73 -21.95
N VAL A 21 -3.73 2.21 -21.06
CA VAL A 21 -2.89 3.39 -21.27
C VAL A 21 -1.42 2.97 -21.21
N ALA A 22 -0.66 3.27 -22.26
CA ALA A 22 0.78 3.08 -22.33
C ALA A 22 1.52 4.36 -21.88
N PHE A 23 2.66 4.21 -21.21
CA PHE A 23 3.52 5.33 -20.79
C PHE A 23 4.86 5.29 -21.55
N GLU A 24 5.20 6.40 -22.20
CA GLU A 24 6.52 6.66 -22.77
C GLU A 24 7.33 7.54 -21.79
N THR A 25 8.57 7.14 -21.49
CA THR A 25 9.48 7.94 -20.65
C THR A 25 10.65 8.45 -21.48
N SER A 26 10.73 9.76 -21.71
CA SER A 26 11.95 10.44 -22.14
C SER A 26 12.73 10.96 -20.93
N ALA A 27 14.03 10.65 -20.84
CA ALA A 27 14.92 11.14 -19.79
C ALA A 27 16.09 11.92 -20.39
N THR A 28 16.15 13.23 -20.11
CA THR A 28 17.30 14.09 -20.43
C THR A 28 18.29 14.07 -19.26
N ARG A 29 19.55 13.72 -19.53
CA ARG A 29 20.63 13.69 -18.52
C ARG A 29 21.22 15.08 -18.30
N ILE A 30 21.39 15.49 -17.05
CA ILE A 30 22.27 16.59 -16.64
C ILE A 30 23.38 16.00 -15.76
N SER A 31 24.64 16.31 -16.11
CA SER A 31 25.85 15.88 -15.42
C SER A 31 26.28 16.92 -14.40
N SER A 32 26.67 16.50 -13.18
CA SER A 32 27.46 17.32 -12.27
C SER A 32 28.52 16.49 -11.54
N SER A 33 29.67 17.12 -11.32
CA SER A 33 30.95 16.50 -10.99
C SER A 33 31.28 16.57 -9.49
N GLY A 34 31.64 15.43 -8.92
CA GLY A 34 32.75 15.20 -7.97
C GLY A 34 32.76 15.88 -6.60
N ILE A 35 32.55 15.09 -5.54
CA ILE A 35 33.34 15.14 -4.29
C ILE A 35 33.63 13.69 -3.86
N SER A 36 34.91 13.38 -3.64
CA SER A 36 35.42 12.06 -3.23
C SER A 36 35.40 11.95 -1.71
N THR A 37 34.83 10.88 -1.17
CA THR A 37 35.03 10.48 0.22
C THR A 37 35.17 8.97 0.26
N THR A 38 36.30 8.52 0.80
CA THR A 38 36.73 7.12 0.85
C THR A 38 35.80 6.32 1.76
N ILE A 39 35.07 5.36 1.20
CA ILE A 39 34.31 4.36 1.96
C ILE A 39 35.02 3.02 1.79
N SER A 40 35.36 2.40 2.91
CA SER A 40 36.04 1.11 2.99
C SER A 40 35.27 0.04 2.20
N THR A 41 35.96 -0.58 1.24
CA THR A 41 35.50 -1.74 0.47
C THR A 41 35.24 -2.93 1.37
N LEU A 42 33.97 -3.19 1.69
CA LEU A 42 33.50 -4.53 1.99
C LEU A 42 33.32 -5.25 0.64
N GLY A 43 33.95 -6.41 0.49
CA GLY A 43 33.94 -7.19 -0.75
C GLY A 43 32.52 -7.53 -1.22
N PRO A 44 32.34 -7.91 -2.50
CA PRO A 44 31.04 -8.30 -3.00
C PRO A 44 30.58 -9.53 -2.23
N THR A 45 29.66 -9.32 -1.29
CA THR A 45 28.86 -10.42 -0.76
C THR A 45 27.95 -10.78 -1.92
N SER A 46 28.21 -11.92 -2.54
CA SER A 46 27.34 -12.48 -3.57
C SER A 46 25.92 -12.51 -3.01
N ILE A 47 25.08 -11.57 -3.44
CA ILE A 47 23.64 -11.68 -3.21
C ILE A 47 23.27 -12.98 -3.91
N PRO A 48 22.81 -14.03 -3.20
CA PRO A 48 22.31 -15.19 -3.89
C PRO A 48 21.18 -14.69 -4.78
N THR A 49 21.38 -14.75 -6.10
CA THR A 49 20.28 -14.73 -7.05
C THR A 49 19.51 -16.02 -6.83
N ALA A 50 18.76 -16.09 -5.73
CA ALA A 50 17.72 -17.09 -5.59
C ALA A 50 16.66 -16.68 -6.60
N THR A 51 16.76 -17.25 -7.80
CA THR A 51 15.61 -17.36 -8.68
C THR A 51 14.59 -18.17 -7.90
N ALA A 52 13.72 -17.50 -7.15
CA ALA A 52 12.68 -18.17 -6.39
C ALA A 52 11.72 -18.78 -7.41
N SER A 53 11.95 -20.05 -7.73
CA SER A 53 11.10 -20.80 -8.62
C SER A 53 9.79 -21.05 -7.88
N PHE A 54 8.71 -20.40 -8.35
CA PHE A 54 7.38 -20.79 -7.90
C PHE A 54 7.13 -22.25 -8.31
N PRO A 55 6.51 -23.07 -7.46
CA PRO A 55 6.14 -24.43 -7.85
C PRO A 55 5.22 -24.42 -9.09
N PRO A 56 5.28 -25.44 -9.96
CA PRO A 56 4.44 -25.51 -11.15
C PRO A 56 2.96 -25.32 -10.86
N ILE A 57 2.23 -24.71 -11.80
CA ILE A 57 0.78 -24.52 -11.67
C ILE A 57 0.13 -25.90 -11.48
N GLY A 58 -0.63 -26.05 -10.41
CA GLY A 58 -1.32 -27.30 -10.07
C GLY A 58 -0.49 -28.33 -9.29
N SER A 59 0.78 -28.06 -8.98
CA SER A 59 1.59 -28.97 -8.16
C SER A 59 1.38 -28.83 -6.66
N ILE A 60 0.72 -27.75 -6.21
CA ILE A 60 0.38 -27.56 -4.80
C ILE A 60 -1.00 -28.18 -4.53
N PRO A 61 -1.11 -29.13 -3.59
CA PRO A 61 -2.40 -29.65 -3.15
C PRO A 61 -3.31 -28.53 -2.63
N ARG A 62 -4.61 -28.62 -2.93
CA ARG A 62 -5.62 -27.72 -2.35
C ARG A 62 -5.98 -28.18 -0.93
N ASP A 63 -5.03 -28.01 -0.02
CA ASP A 63 -5.18 -28.30 1.39
C ASP A 63 -5.26 -26.99 2.18
N TYR A 64 -6.45 -26.70 2.69
CA TYR A 64 -6.74 -25.50 3.48
C TYR A 64 -6.81 -25.80 4.98
N THR A 65 -6.35 -26.97 5.42
CA THR A 65 -6.11 -27.26 6.84
C THR A 65 -5.01 -26.33 7.37
N PRO A 66 -4.90 -26.14 8.70
CA PRO A 66 -3.81 -25.36 9.29
C PRO A 66 -2.42 -25.82 8.82
N GLU A 67 -2.21 -27.13 8.69
CA GLU A 67 -0.97 -27.72 8.22
C GLU A 67 -0.72 -27.41 6.73
N GLY A 68 -1.75 -27.49 5.89
CA GLY A 68 -1.68 -27.13 4.47
C GLY A 68 -1.38 -25.64 4.25
N LEU A 69 -2.02 -24.77 5.03
CA LEU A 69 -1.73 -23.32 5.02
C LEU A 69 -0.30 -23.03 5.47
N GLU A 70 0.21 -23.74 6.48
CA GLU A 70 1.61 -23.59 6.92
C GLU A 70 2.61 -23.96 5.81
N GLN A 71 2.31 -25.02 5.04
CA GLN A 71 3.13 -25.39 3.88
C GLN A 71 3.13 -24.29 2.80
N LEU A 72 1.98 -23.67 2.54
CA LEU A 72 1.89 -22.52 1.64
C LEU A 72 2.72 -21.35 2.14
N TRP A 73 2.58 -20.99 3.42
CA TRP A 73 3.37 -19.91 4.02
C TRP A 73 4.87 -20.20 4.00
N LYS A 74 5.29 -21.47 4.14
CA LYS A 74 6.68 -21.88 4.00
C LYS A 74 7.25 -21.60 2.61
N ILE A 75 6.44 -21.67 1.54
CA ILE A 75 6.84 -21.34 0.17
C ILE A 75 7.04 -19.83 0.02
N ILE A 76 6.18 -19.04 0.66
CA ILE A 76 6.22 -17.56 0.59
C ILE A 76 7.41 -17.00 1.35
N GLY A 77 7.71 -17.54 2.52
CA GLY A 77 8.80 -17.11 3.38
C GLY A 77 8.32 -16.50 4.69
N LEU A 78 9.22 -15.77 5.36
CA LEU A 78 8.95 -15.18 6.67
C LEU A 78 7.88 -14.09 6.57
N VAL A 79 7.00 -14.06 7.57
CA VAL A 79 5.95 -13.06 7.76
C VAL A 79 6.27 -12.30 9.03
N GLU A 80 6.30 -10.97 8.95
CA GLU A 80 6.45 -10.11 10.12
C GLU A 80 5.20 -10.20 10.99
N PRO A 81 5.32 -10.54 12.29
CA PRO A 81 4.16 -10.56 13.17
C PRO A 81 3.70 -9.13 13.50
N PRO A 82 2.38 -8.89 13.61
CA PRO A 82 1.90 -7.58 14.00
C PRO A 82 2.29 -7.27 15.46
N PRO A 83 2.46 -5.98 15.82
CA PRO A 83 2.86 -5.56 17.17
C PRO A 83 1.80 -5.87 18.24
N PHE A 84 0.55 -6.13 17.83
CA PHE A 84 -0.55 -6.58 18.68
C PHE A 84 -1.52 -7.43 17.85
N THR A 85 -2.30 -8.29 18.53
CA THR A 85 -3.21 -9.25 17.89
C THR A 85 -4.63 -9.18 18.43
N THR A 86 -5.00 -8.05 19.02
CA THR A 86 -6.34 -7.83 19.60
C THR A 86 -6.96 -6.60 18.98
N THR A 87 -8.24 -6.69 18.60
CA THR A 87 -8.99 -5.55 18.09
C THR A 87 -9.04 -4.46 19.16
N ARG A 88 -8.64 -3.23 18.80
CA ARG A 88 -8.67 -2.12 19.73
C ARG A 88 -10.09 -1.70 20.08
N VAL A 89 -10.27 -1.31 21.33
CA VAL A 89 -11.50 -0.64 21.79
C VAL A 89 -11.32 0.86 21.54
N PRO A 90 -12.28 1.53 20.88
CA PRO A 90 -12.16 2.96 20.59
C PRO A 90 -11.92 3.78 21.86
N SER A 91 -10.89 4.62 21.81
CA SER A 91 -10.73 5.68 22.81
C SER A 91 -11.75 6.78 22.52
N ALA A 92 -12.34 7.39 23.56
CA ALA A 92 -13.33 8.46 23.42
C ALA A 92 -12.81 9.65 22.58
N ALA A 93 -13.74 10.46 22.06
CA ALA A 93 -13.57 11.53 21.08
C ALA A 93 -12.15 12.13 21.04
N VAL A 94 -11.44 11.85 19.93
CA VAL A 94 -10.15 12.47 19.63
C VAL A 94 -10.36 13.99 19.59
N THR A 95 -9.63 14.71 20.44
CA THR A 95 -9.55 16.17 20.33
C THR A 95 -8.87 16.50 19.01
N LEU A 96 -9.65 16.94 18.02
CA LEU A 96 -9.11 17.33 16.72
C LEU A 96 -8.16 18.53 16.89
N PRO A 97 -7.00 18.52 16.21
CA PRO A 97 -6.17 19.71 16.16
C PRO A 97 -6.96 20.87 15.53
N PRO A 98 -6.62 22.13 15.85
CA PRO A 98 -7.21 23.26 15.15
C PRO A 98 -6.98 23.14 13.64
N PRO A 99 -7.89 23.64 12.79
CA PRO A 99 -7.73 23.60 11.35
C PRO A 99 -6.38 24.19 10.94
N PRO A 100 -5.67 23.58 9.97
CA PRO A 100 -4.42 24.13 9.48
C PRO A 100 -4.67 25.53 8.88
N PRO A 101 -3.68 26.44 8.95
CA PRO A 101 -3.77 27.71 8.24
C PRO A 101 -3.91 27.48 6.72
N PRO A 102 -4.46 28.43 5.97
CA PRO A 102 -4.57 28.31 4.51
C PRO A 102 -3.21 28.03 3.86
N LEU A 103 -3.15 27.01 2.99
CA LEU A 103 -1.93 26.67 2.25
C LEU A 103 -1.46 27.80 1.33
N TYR A 104 -2.39 28.64 0.88
CA TYR A 104 -2.12 29.74 -0.03
C TYR A 104 -2.83 31.02 0.43
N PRO A 105 -2.25 32.20 0.13
CA PRO A 105 -2.96 33.46 0.27
C PRO A 105 -4.26 33.47 -0.55
N SER A 106 -5.27 34.18 -0.06
CA SER A 106 -6.59 34.28 -0.70
C SER A 106 -6.56 34.89 -2.11
N PHE A 107 -5.55 35.68 -2.44
CA PHE A 107 -5.36 36.21 -3.79
C PHE A 107 -4.81 35.18 -4.79
N TYR A 108 -4.18 34.10 -4.30
CA TYR A 108 -3.57 33.06 -5.15
C TYR A 108 -4.55 31.93 -5.45
N ALA A 109 -5.36 31.55 -4.46
CA ALA A 109 -6.37 30.50 -4.61
C ALA A 109 -7.73 31.01 -4.11
N SER A 110 -8.68 31.18 -5.05
CA SER A 110 -10.08 31.43 -4.71
C SER A 110 -10.66 30.26 -3.93
N SER A 111 -11.49 30.53 -2.94
CA SER A 111 -12.10 29.45 -2.17
C SER A 111 -13.11 28.68 -3.03
N PRO A 112 -13.33 27.37 -2.80
CA PRO A 112 -14.24 26.58 -3.65
C PRO A 112 -15.65 27.17 -3.79
N LYS A 113 -16.15 27.85 -2.75
CA LYS A 113 -17.45 28.56 -2.78
C LYS A 113 -17.50 29.74 -3.76
N ASP A 114 -16.36 30.35 -4.05
CA ASP A 114 -16.25 31.48 -4.99
C ASP A 114 -16.14 30.99 -6.43
N VAL A 115 -15.62 29.77 -6.63
CA VAL A 115 -15.48 29.13 -7.94
C VAL A 115 -16.76 28.41 -8.37
N LEU A 116 -17.46 27.76 -7.42
CA LEU A 116 -18.65 26.94 -7.66
C LEU A 116 -19.84 27.42 -6.80
N PRO A 117 -20.36 28.64 -7.04
CA PRO A 117 -21.40 29.21 -6.20
C PRO A 117 -22.72 28.42 -6.34
N GLY A 118 -23.32 28.07 -5.20
CA GLY A 118 -24.66 27.46 -5.15
C GLY A 118 -24.75 25.99 -5.57
N LEU A 119 -23.65 25.35 -5.98
CA LEU A 119 -23.65 23.92 -6.31
C LEU A 119 -23.77 23.05 -5.05
N LYS A 120 -24.63 22.05 -5.14
CA LYS A 120 -24.87 21.04 -4.10
C LYS A 120 -24.85 19.66 -4.76
N PHE A 121 -24.36 18.67 -4.04
CA PHE A 121 -24.54 17.28 -4.47
C PHE A 121 -26.04 16.92 -4.50
N PRO A 122 -26.47 16.05 -5.43
CA PRO A 122 -27.84 15.55 -5.45
C PRO A 122 -28.23 14.91 -4.12
N LYS A 123 -29.53 14.91 -3.82
CA LYS A 123 -30.05 14.20 -2.65
C LYS A 123 -29.70 12.71 -2.77
N GLY A 124 -29.09 12.15 -1.72
CA GLY A 124 -28.65 10.75 -1.70
C GLY A 124 -27.28 10.49 -2.33
N PHE A 125 -26.54 11.54 -2.70
CA PHE A 125 -25.14 11.40 -3.04
C PHE A 125 -24.34 10.85 -1.85
N VAL A 126 -23.57 9.80 -2.08
CA VAL A 126 -22.68 9.19 -1.07
C VAL A 126 -21.28 9.73 -1.29
N PHE A 127 -20.76 10.42 -0.27
CA PHE A 127 -19.36 10.82 -0.21
C PHE A 127 -18.66 9.95 0.82
N GLY A 128 -17.57 9.29 0.42
CA GLY A 128 -16.89 8.31 1.25
C GLY A 128 -15.44 8.11 0.84
N LEU A 129 -14.82 7.14 1.49
CA LEU A 129 -13.45 6.69 1.28
C LEU A 129 -13.48 5.21 0.87
N ASP A 130 -12.43 4.76 0.21
CA ASP A 130 -12.26 3.36 -0.19
C ASP A 130 -10.81 2.91 0.05
N THR A 131 -10.62 1.64 0.36
CA THR A 131 -9.33 1.01 0.62
C THR A 131 -9.31 -0.42 0.05
N ALA A 132 -8.14 -1.06 -0.01
CA ALA A 132 -8.03 -2.45 -0.42
C ALA A 132 -7.36 -3.28 0.68
N ALA A 133 -7.91 -4.46 0.98
CA ALA A 133 -7.49 -5.32 2.10
C ALA A 133 -5.96 -5.44 2.25
N TYR A 134 -5.25 -5.82 1.18
CA TYR A 134 -3.78 -6.02 1.23
C TYR A 134 -2.99 -4.74 1.52
N GLN A 135 -3.55 -3.55 1.24
CA GLN A 135 -2.88 -2.27 1.46
C GLN A 135 -2.98 -1.78 2.91
N VAL A 136 -4.01 -2.20 3.65
CA VAL A 136 -4.39 -1.57 4.94
C VAL A 136 -4.58 -2.56 6.09
N GLU A 137 -4.97 -3.82 5.84
CA GLU A 137 -5.32 -4.76 6.92
C GLU A 137 -4.12 -5.20 7.73
N GLY A 138 -3.06 -5.64 7.05
CA GLY A 138 -1.93 -6.33 7.67
C GLY A 138 -2.33 -7.70 8.18
N ALA A 139 -1.77 -8.08 9.33
CA ALA A 139 -2.07 -9.35 10.00
C ALA A 139 -2.01 -10.55 9.03
N ALA A 140 -1.00 -10.55 8.13
CA ALA A 140 -1.06 -11.33 6.89
C ALA A 140 -1.21 -12.86 7.10
N LYS A 141 -0.81 -13.39 8.26
CA LYS A 141 -0.90 -14.82 8.64
C LYS A 141 -1.79 -15.06 9.88
N ASN A 142 -2.59 -14.08 10.30
CA ASN A 142 -3.47 -14.23 11.47
C ASN A 142 -4.73 -15.03 11.13
N GLU A 143 -5.28 -15.69 12.17
CA GLU A 143 -6.64 -16.26 12.18
C GLU A 143 -6.97 -17.21 11.00
N GLY A 144 -5.97 -17.91 10.47
CA GLY A 144 -6.14 -18.90 9.40
C GLY A 144 -6.16 -18.31 7.98
N LYS A 145 -5.71 -17.06 7.79
CA LYS A 145 -5.51 -16.49 6.46
C LYS A 145 -4.42 -17.26 5.69
N GLY A 146 -4.75 -17.70 4.48
CA GLY A 146 -3.79 -18.23 3.52
C GLY A 146 -3.04 -17.10 2.77
N PRO A 147 -1.88 -17.41 2.18
CA PRO A 147 -1.15 -16.44 1.39
C PRO A 147 -1.83 -16.14 0.05
N THR A 148 -1.63 -14.93 -0.43
CA THR A 148 -2.07 -14.44 -1.73
C THR A 148 -0.89 -14.35 -2.70
N MET A 149 -1.18 -14.07 -3.99
CA MET A 149 -0.13 -13.78 -4.96
C MET A 149 0.72 -12.56 -4.56
N TRP A 150 0.11 -11.57 -3.91
CA TRP A 150 0.82 -10.36 -3.48
C TRP A 150 1.82 -10.65 -2.36
N ASP A 151 1.50 -11.58 -1.45
CA ASP A 151 2.42 -12.03 -0.39
C ASP A 151 3.70 -12.66 -1.00
N TRP A 152 3.56 -13.39 -2.11
CA TRP A 152 4.70 -13.94 -2.85
C TRP A 152 5.46 -12.87 -3.63
N ALA A 153 4.73 -12.06 -4.40
CA ALA A 153 5.30 -11.08 -5.32
C ALA A 153 6.10 -10.01 -4.56
N SER A 154 5.62 -9.55 -3.41
CA SER A 154 6.31 -8.51 -2.64
C SER A 154 7.65 -8.97 -2.07
N ARG A 155 7.84 -10.29 -1.94
CA ARG A 155 9.08 -10.92 -1.46
C ARG A 155 10.05 -11.29 -2.58
N GLN A 156 9.67 -11.07 -3.83
CA GLN A 156 10.59 -11.28 -4.96
C GLN A 156 11.63 -10.16 -5.00
N PRO A 157 12.87 -10.43 -5.44
CA PRO A 157 13.87 -9.40 -5.64
C PRO A 157 13.34 -8.30 -6.55
N ASN A 158 13.34 -7.05 -6.07
CA ASN A 158 12.77 -5.88 -6.77
C ASN A 158 11.27 -5.99 -7.08
N GLY A 159 10.53 -6.86 -6.39
CA GLY A 159 9.07 -6.98 -6.50
C GLY A 159 8.33 -5.76 -5.95
N VAL A 160 8.90 -5.12 -4.93
CA VAL A 160 8.53 -3.78 -4.44
C VAL A 160 9.79 -2.92 -4.38
N THR A 161 9.68 -1.66 -4.79
CA THR A 161 10.84 -0.75 -4.94
C THR A 161 11.63 -0.55 -3.64
N ASP A 162 10.95 -0.56 -2.49
CA ASP A 162 11.56 -0.39 -1.17
C ASP A 162 11.67 -1.71 -0.38
N ASN A 163 11.37 -2.85 -1.02
CA ASN A 163 11.34 -4.19 -0.43
C ASN A 163 10.40 -4.34 0.78
N THR A 164 9.35 -3.52 0.89
CA THR A 164 8.31 -3.68 1.92
C THR A 164 7.32 -4.80 1.58
N THR A 165 6.59 -5.30 2.59
CA THR A 165 5.56 -6.35 2.47
C THR A 165 4.21 -5.88 3.01
N GLY A 166 3.15 -6.62 2.70
CA GLY A 166 1.79 -6.39 3.24
C GLY A 166 1.56 -6.99 4.63
N ASP A 167 2.61 -7.30 5.39
CA ASP A 167 2.50 -8.10 6.62
C ASP A 167 1.81 -7.34 7.77
N VAL A 168 2.14 -6.06 7.90
CA VAL A 168 1.73 -5.19 9.02
C VAL A 168 0.89 -4.00 8.53
N VAL A 169 1.40 -3.24 7.55
CA VAL A 169 0.76 -2.03 6.96
C VAL A 169 0.11 -1.12 8.02
N ASP A 170 -1.11 -0.61 7.78
CA ASP A 170 -1.82 0.28 8.70
C ASP A 170 -2.50 -0.46 9.87
N LEU A 171 -2.45 -1.79 9.91
CA LEU A 171 -3.09 -2.65 10.93
C LEU A 171 -4.60 -2.44 11.07
N GLN A 172 -5.28 -2.06 9.99
CA GLN A 172 -6.73 -1.88 9.98
C GLN A 172 -7.46 -3.16 10.44
N TYR A 173 -6.87 -4.35 10.27
CA TYR A 173 -7.42 -5.61 10.79
C TYR A 173 -7.75 -5.53 12.30
N PHE A 174 -6.89 -4.87 13.09
CA PHE A 174 -7.09 -4.69 14.52
C PHE A 174 -7.58 -3.28 14.89
N LEU A 175 -7.40 -2.29 14.02
CA LEU A 175 -7.72 -0.88 14.27
C LEU A 175 -9.01 -0.39 13.60
N TYR A 176 -9.75 -1.23 12.87
CA TYR A 176 -10.95 -0.79 12.15
C TYR A 176 -12.00 -0.07 13.00
N LYS A 177 -12.04 -0.30 14.32
CA LYS A 177 -12.95 0.41 15.24
C LYS A 177 -12.48 1.82 15.58
N GLU A 178 -11.19 2.10 15.48
CA GLU A 178 -10.62 3.45 15.61
C GLU A 178 -10.72 4.23 14.29
N ASP A 179 -10.77 3.53 13.14
CA ASP A 179 -10.89 4.14 11.82
C ASP A 179 -12.31 4.62 11.46
N VAL A 180 -13.35 4.13 12.15
CA VAL A 180 -14.79 4.42 11.91
C VAL A 180 -15.36 5.39 12.95
#